data_AF-A0A2W7AC62-F1
#
_entry.id   AF-A0A2W7AC62-F1
#
_cell.length_a   1.000
_cell.length_b   1.000
_cell.length_c   1.000
_cell.angle_alpha   90.00
_cell.angle_beta   90.00
_cell.angle_gamma   90.00
#
_symmetry.space_group_name_H-M   'P 1'
#
loop_
_entity.id
_entity.type
_entity.pdbx_description
1 polymer ?
#
loop_
_entity_poly.entity_id
_entity_poly.type
_entity_poly.pdbx_seq_one_letter_code
_entity_poly.pdbx_strand_id
1 'polypeptide(L)'
;MADLLLVAAPQVPATDAAADVDALLDAITAIKAQQKQLEQQLEPLLDALSEAMATGELDPSFSHNDWAFSHSLGRLTYDFPPAVRQIEQQLKAARDAAIQQGSAAEMRGKPFWTIRAPKSQQLPF
;
A
#
# COMPACT_ATOMS: atom_id res chain seq x y z
N MET A 1 43.16 -5.67 56.00
CA MET A 1 42.04 -4.89 56.56
C MET A 1 41.58 -3.97 55.43
N ALA A 2 40.50 -4.36 54.74
CA ALA A 2 39.25 -3.58 54.63
C ALA A 2 39.52 -2.19 54.00
N ASP A 3 39.00 -1.83 52.84
CA ASP A 3 37.59 -1.95 52.47
C ASP A 3 37.41 -1.89 50.94
N LEU A 4 36.52 -2.73 50.43
CA LEU A 4 36.18 -2.87 49.01
C LEU A 4 34.94 -1.99 48.77
N LEU A 5 35.12 -0.70 48.47
CA LEU A 5 33.99 0.14 48.07
C LEU A 5 33.68 -0.07 46.59
N LEU A 6 32.79 -1.05 46.39
CA LEU A 6 32.02 -1.34 45.20
C LEU A 6 31.29 -0.06 44.74
N VAL A 7 31.80 0.62 43.71
CA VAL A 7 31.02 1.62 42.98
C VAL A 7 29.98 0.87 42.17
N ALA A 8 28.71 1.03 42.55
CA ALA A 8 27.59 0.41 41.88
C ALA A 8 27.53 0.89 40.42
N ALA A 9 27.55 -0.05 39.48
CA ALA A 9 27.20 0.22 38.09
C ALA A 9 25.79 0.85 38.04
N PRO A 10 25.55 1.86 37.18
CA PRO A 10 24.21 2.37 36.96
C PRO A 10 23.33 1.20 36.51
N GLN A 11 22.44 0.79 37.41
CA GLN A 11 21.38 -0.15 37.14
C GLN A 11 20.51 0.55 36.09
N VAL A 12 20.50 0.08 34.85
CA VAL A 12 19.47 0.48 33.90
C VAL A 12 18.17 -0.05 34.49
N PRO A 13 17.23 0.81 34.95
CA PRO A 13 15.98 0.29 35.47
C PRO A 13 15.28 -0.41 34.32
N ALA A 14 15.06 -1.72 34.48
CA ALA A 14 14.16 -2.49 33.64
C ALA A 14 12.73 -2.01 33.94
N THR A 15 12.35 -0.84 33.42
CA THR A 15 11.01 -0.26 33.58
C THR A 15 10.66 0.66 32.41
N ASP A 16 10.98 0.28 31.17
CA ASP A 16 10.65 1.14 29.99
C ASP A 16 10.06 0.40 28.79
N ALA A 17 9.83 -0.92 28.85
CA ALA A 17 9.32 -1.65 27.67
C ALA A 17 7.83 -1.38 27.39
N ALA A 18 7.01 -1.14 28.41
CA ALA A 18 5.58 -0.82 28.22
C ALA A 18 5.37 0.66 27.85
N ALA A 19 6.15 1.57 28.46
CA ALA A 19 6.12 3.00 28.13
C ALA A 19 6.59 3.28 26.69
N ASP A 20 7.56 2.51 26.18
CA ASP A 20 8.02 2.58 24.79
C ASP A 20 6.96 2.08 23.80
N VAL A 21 6.22 1.02 24.15
CA VAL A 21 5.10 0.53 23.32
C VAL A 21 3.94 1.52 23.30
N ASP A 22 3.57 2.09 24.44
CA ASP A 22 2.49 3.10 24.50
C ASP A 22 2.89 4.37 23.71
N ALA A 23 4.12 4.85 23.86
CA ALA A 23 4.63 5.98 23.07
C ALA A 23 4.69 5.68 21.56
N LEU A 24 5.04 4.44 21.18
CA LEU A 24 4.98 3.97 19.80
C LEU A 24 3.55 3.98 19.24
N LEU A 25 2.59 3.50 20.03
CA LEU A 25 1.17 3.49 19.65
C LEU A 25 0.61 4.91 19.50
N ASP A 26 0.97 5.83 20.40
CA ASP A 26 0.63 7.24 20.31
C ASP A 26 1.22 7.91 19.05
N ALA A 27 2.48 7.62 18.73
CA ALA A 27 3.11 8.12 17.50
C ALA A 27 2.40 7.58 16.23
N ILE A 28 2.05 6.29 16.21
CA ILE A 28 1.33 5.67 15.09
C ILE A 28 -0.06 6.32 14.91
N THR A 29 -0.79 6.51 16.01
CA THR A 29 -2.15 7.09 15.95
C THR A 29 -2.12 8.56 15.56
N ALA A 30 -1.14 9.34 16.03
CA ALA A 30 -0.93 10.72 15.60
C ALA A 30 -0.62 10.82 14.10
N ILE A 31 0.27 9.96 13.58
CA ILE A 31 0.58 9.91 12.14
C ILE A 31 -0.67 9.51 11.34
N LYS A 32 -1.47 8.56 11.82
CA LYS A 32 -2.73 8.16 11.16
C LYS A 32 -3.75 9.30 11.12
N ALA A 33 -3.87 10.07 12.21
CA ALA A 33 -4.72 11.26 12.23
C ALA A 33 -4.24 12.31 11.23
N GLN A 34 -2.91 12.54 11.15
CA GLN A 34 -2.33 13.47 10.20
C GLN A 34 -2.52 13.00 8.74
N GLN A 35 -2.33 11.71 8.46
CA GLN A 35 -2.61 11.12 7.13
C GLN A 35 -4.05 11.41 6.70
N LYS A 36 -5.01 11.10 7.58
CA LYS A 36 -6.43 11.36 7.32
C LYS A 36 -6.71 12.84 7.10
N GLN A 37 -6.11 13.72 7.89
CA GLN A 37 -6.28 15.16 7.75
C GLN A 37 -5.69 15.69 6.43
N LEU A 38 -4.56 15.14 5.96
CA LEU A 38 -3.99 15.50 4.67
C LEU A 38 -4.83 14.97 3.50
N GLU A 39 -5.34 13.74 3.61
CA GLU A 39 -6.27 13.16 2.64
C GLU A 39 -7.53 14.03 2.49
N GLN A 40 -8.13 14.47 3.61
CA GLN A 40 -9.30 15.36 3.61
C GLN A 40 -9.03 16.73 2.98
N GLN A 41 -7.79 17.24 3.07
CA GLN A 41 -7.40 18.48 2.41
C GLN A 41 -7.10 18.28 0.92
N LEU A 42 -6.60 17.10 0.55
CA LEU A 42 -6.25 16.79 -0.83
C LEU A 42 -7.50 16.53 -1.69
N GLU A 43 -8.52 15.88 -1.15
CA GLU A 43 -9.77 15.54 -1.84
C GLU A 43 -10.40 16.73 -2.60
N PRO A 44 -10.69 17.89 -1.98
CA PRO A 44 -11.27 19.03 -2.70
C PRO A 44 -10.33 19.64 -3.76
N LEU A 45 -9.01 19.48 -3.62
CA LEU A 45 -8.05 19.93 -4.64
C LEU A 45 -8.06 19.02 -5.87
N LEU A 46 -8.25 17.71 -5.67
CA LEU A 46 -8.40 16.75 -6.76
C LEU A 46 -9.74 16.90 -7.47
N ASP A 47 -10.79 17.27 -6.75
CA ASP A 47 -12.09 17.62 -7.34
C ASP A 47 -11.97 18.86 -8.23
N ALA A 48 -11.36 19.94 -7.73
CA ALA A 48 -11.10 21.15 -8.53
C ALA A 48 -10.21 20.86 -9.76
N LEU A 49 -9.22 19.99 -9.62
CA LEU A 49 -8.39 19.54 -10.76
C LEU A 49 -9.23 18.79 -11.81
N SER A 50 -10.17 17.98 -11.37
CA SER A 50 -11.08 17.23 -12.24
C SER A 50 -12.06 18.16 -12.95
N GLU A 51 -12.56 19.20 -12.28
CA GLU A 51 -13.38 20.24 -12.90
C GLU A 51 -12.61 21.01 -13.98
N ALA A 52 -11.37 21.42 -13.69
CA ALA A 52 -10.51 22.10 -14.67
C ALA A 52 -10.20 21.23 -15.90
N MET A 53 -10.04 19.92 -15.72
CA MET A 53 -9.95 18.98 -16.84
C MET A 53 -11.28 18.89 -17.61
N ALA A 54 -12.43 18.89 -16.93
CA ALA A 54 -13.75 18.83 -17.56
C ALA A 54 -14.12 20.10 -18.35
N THR A 55 -13.63 21.27 -17.94
CA THR A 55 -13.77 22.54 -18.69
C THR A 55 -12.77 22.66 -19.85
N GLY A 56 -11.82 21.73 -19.96
CA GLY A 56 -10.80 21.69 -21.00
C GLY A 56 -9.59 22.61 -20.73
N GLU A 57 -9.43 23.10 -19.51
CA GLU A 57 -8.28 23.93 -19.11
C GLU A 57 -7.01 23.10 -18.88
N LEU A 58 -7.16 21.78 -18.65
CA LEU A 58 -6.06 20.86 -18.41
C LEU A 58 -6.18 19.61 -19.28
N ASP A 59 -5.03 19.17 -19.80
CA ASP A 59 -4.92 17.89 -20.48
C ASP A 59 -5.03 16.72 -19.47
N PRO A 60 -5.57 15.55 -19.88
CA PRO A 60 -5.64 14.36 -19.02
C PRO A 60 -4.28 13.79 -18.58
N SER A 61 -3.19 14.25 -19.21
CA SER A 61 -1.81 13.87 -18.87
C SER A 61 -0.91 15.07 -19.01
N PHE A 62 -0.28 15.50 -17.92
CA PHE A 62 0.65 16.62 -17.91
C PHE A 62 1.67 16.47 -16.77
N SER A 63 2.67 17.36 -16.74
CA SER A 63 3.66 17.40 -15.67
C SER A 63 3.71 18.78 -15.03
N HIS A 64 3.89 18.85 -13.71
CA HIS A 64 4.07 20.08 -12.95
C HIS A 64 5.13 19.87 -11.85
N ASN A 65 6.15 20.73 -11.78
CA ASN A 65 7.25 20.65 -10.82
C ASN A 65 7.94 19.28 -10.72
N ASP A 66 8.19 18.62 -11.87
CA ASP A 66 8.74 17.26 -11.98
C ASP A 66 7.80 16.12 -11.51
N TRP A 67 6.55 16.43 -11.17
CA TRP A 67 5.51 15.43 -10.91
C TRP A 67 4.66 15.22 -12.16
N ALA A 68 4.39 13.95 -12.50
CA ALA A 68 3.49 13.59 -13.59
C ALA A 68 2.07 13.37 -13.04
N PHE A 69 1.09 13.97 -13.70
CA PHE A 69 -0.33 13.83 -13.43
C PHE A 69 -0.96 13.04 -14.58
N SER A 70 -1.70 11.98 -14.25
CA SER A 70 -2.45 11.18 -15.23
C SER A 70 -3.84 10.91 -14.69
N HIS A 71 -4.87 11.40 -15.39
CA HIS A 71 -6.25 11.11 -15.05
C HIS A 71 -6.66 9.76 -15.63
N SER A 72 -7.09 8.83 -14.78
CA SER A 72 -7.66 7.54 -15.21
C SER A 72 -9.18 7.60 -15.09
N LEU A 73 -9.90 7.13 -16.12
CA LEU A 73 -11.37 7.01 -16.12
C LEU A 73 -11.88 5.87 -15.20
N GLY A 74 -11.03 5.37 -14.30
CA GLY A 74 -11.29 4.18 -13.51
C GLY A 74 -11.19 2.88 -14.32
N ARG A 75 -11.51 1.77 -13.64
CA ARG A 75 -11.53 0.45 -14.27
C ARG A 75 -12.82 0.27 -15.05
N LEU A 76 -12.70 0.19 -16.38
CA LEU A 76 -13.81 -0.23 -17.23
C LEU A 76 -14.27 -1.63 -16.80
N THR A 77 -15.46 -1.70 -16.20
CA THR A 77 -16.08 -2.94 -15.77
C THR A 77 -17.34 -3.13 -16.60
N TYR A 78 -17.47 -4.29 -17.22
CA TYR A 78 -18.66 -4.65 -18.00
C TYR A 78 -19.64 -5.37 -17.10
N ASP A 79 -20.89 -4.90 -17.09
CA ASP A 79 -21.97 -5.65 -16.47
C ASP A 79 -22.61 -6.57 -17.51
N PHE A 80 -22.38 -7.87 -17.38
CA PHE A 80 -22.84 -8.83 -18.37
C PHE A 80 -24.32 -9.22 -18.15
N PRO A 81 -25.07 -9.54 -19.23
CA PRO A 81 -26.42 -10.06 -19.10
C PRO A 81 -26.48 -11.35 -18.27
N PRO A 82 -27.63 -11.69 -17.64
CA PRO A 82 -27.77 -12.88 -16.80
C PRO A 82 -27.30 -14.19 -17.46
N ALA A 83 -27.58 -14.34 -18.77
CA ALA A 83 -27.16 -15.52 -19.54
C ALA A 83 -25.64 -15.69 -19.57
N VAL A 84 -24.88 -14.60 -19.71
CA VAL A 84 -23.41 -14.63 -19.74
C VAL A 84 -22.85 -14.93 -18.35
N ARG A 85 -23.42 -14.33 -17.29
CA ARG A 85 -23.02 -14.63 -15.90
C ARG A 85 -23.27 -16.10 -15.55
N GLN A 86 -24.36 -16.69 -16.05
CA GLN A 86 -24.66 -18.10 -15.85
C GLN A 86 -23.61 -19.01 -16.51
N ILE A 87 -23.13 -18.64 -17.71
CA ILE A 87 -22.03 -19.35 -18.39
C ILE A 87 -20.73 -19.23 -17.58
N GLU A 88 -20.41 -18.05 -17.03
CA GLU A 88 -19.23 -17.88 -16.17
C GLU A 88 -19.30 -18.77 -14.92
N GLN A 89 -20.48 -18.85 -14.29
CA GLN A 89 -20.69 -19.72 -13.13
C GLN A 89 -20.53 -21.20 -13.50
N GLN A 90 -21.09 -21.64 -14.63
CA GLN A 90 -20.94 -23.01 -15.12
C GLN A 90 -19.47 -23.32 -15.44
N LEU A 91 -18.77 -22.39 -16.09
CA LEU A 91 -17.36 -22.54 -16.41
C LEU A 91 -16.50 -22.65 -15.14
N LYS A 92 -16.79 -21.82 -14.13
CA LYS A 92 -16.12 -21.89 -12.83
C LYS A 92 -16.35 -23.25 -12.17
N ALA A 93 -17.60 -23.70 -12.09
CA ALA A 93 -17.94 -25.00 -11.52
C ALA A 93 -17.28 -26.17 -12.28
N ALA A 94 -17.24 -26.10 -13.61
CA ALA A 94 -16.60 -27.12 -14.45
C ALA A 94 -15.07 -27.16 -14.24
N ARG A 95 -14.43 -26.00 -14.07
CA ARG A 95 -12.99 -25.91 -13.75
C ARG A 95 -12.70 -26.49 -12.37
N ASP A 96 -13.49 -26.12 -11.36
CA ASP A 96 -13.33 -26.62 -10.00
C ASP A 96 -13.52 -28.15 -9.97
N ALA A 97 -14.53 -28.67 -10.69
CA ALA A 97 -14.75 -30.10 -10.84
C ALA A 97 -13.58 -30.80 -11.55
N ALA A 98 -13.03 -30.23 -12.62
CA ALA A 98 -11.88 -30.81 -13.32
C ALA A 98 -10.61 -30.87 -12.44
N ILE A 99 -10.40 -29.87 -11.58
CA ILE A 99 -9.33 -29.87 -10.58
C ILE A 99 -9.56 -30.97 -9.55
N GLN A 100 -10.77 -31.05 -8.97
CA GLN A 100 -11.10 -32.06 -7.97
C GLN A 100 -11.04 -33.50 -8.50
N GLN A 101 -11.41 -33.70 -9.77
CA GLN A 101 -11.36 -34.99 -10.45
C GLN A 101 -9.96 -35.35 -10.95
N GLY A 102 -8.97 -34.45 -10.83
CA GLY A 102 -7.61 -34.66 -11.31
C GLY A 102 -7.46 -34.70 -12.83
N SER A 103 -8.49 -34.29 -13.58
CA SER A 103 -8.45 -34.19 -15.04
C SER A 103 -7.83 -32.87 -15.53
N ALA A 104 -7.67 -31.88 -14.64
CA ALA A 104 -6.90 -30.68 -14.89
C ALA A 104 -5.40 -30.94 -14.70
N ALA A 105 -4.59 -30.62 -15.71
CA ALA A 105 -3.13 -30.69 -15.62
C ALA A 105 -2.55 -29.44 -14.93
N GLU A 106 -1.72 -29.61 -13.91
CA GLU A 106 -0.99 -28.51 -13.29
C GLU A 106 0.16 -28.07 -14.22
N MET A 107 0.10 -26.82 -14.69
CA MET A 107 1.18 -26.21 -15.47
C MET A 107 1.84 -25.10 -14.64
N ARG A 108 3.04 -25.37 -14.15
CA ARG A 108 3.83 -24.38 -13.40
C ARG A 108 4.81 -23.69 -14.34
N GLY A 109 4.70 -22.36 -14.44
CA GLY A 109 5.69 -21.54 -15.15
C GLY A 109 7.06 -21.60 -14.48
N LYS A 110 8.12 -21.20 -15.20
CA LYS A 110 9.46 -21.10 -14.61
C LYS A 110 9.43 -20.12 -13.41
N PRO A 111 9.87 -20.53 -12.21
CA PRO A 111 9.99 -19.60 -11.09
C PRO A 111 11.05 -18.53 -11.44
N PHE A 112 10.75 -17.27 -11.12
CA PHE A 112 11.68 -16.16 -11.32
C PHE A 112 11.73 -15.27 -10.08
N TRP A 113 12.93 -14.76 -9.80
CA TRP A 113 13.15 -13.73 -8.80
C TRP A 113 13.17 -12.37 -9.48
N THR A 114 12.55 -11.36 -8.88
CA THR A 114 12.69 -9.97 -9.33
C THR A 114 13.57 -9.22 -8.34
N ILE A 115 14.73 -8.74 -8.79
CA ILE A 115 15.62 -7.88 -8.02
C ILE A 115 15.41 -6.45 -8.53
N ARG A 116 15.04 -5.52 -7.64
CA ARG A 116 14.94 -4.09 -7.98
C ARG A 116 16.14 -3.34 -7.40
N ALA A 117 16.69 -2.40 -8.17
CA ALA A 117 17.72 -1.51 -7.68
C ALA A 117 17.16 -0.60 -6.55
N PRO A 118 17.93 -0.33 -5.49
CA PRO A 118 17.57 0.73 -4.55
C PRO A 118 17.51 2.06 -5.32
N LYS A 119 16.44 2.85 -5.11
CA LYS A 119 16.41 4.24 -5.57
C LYS A 119 17.65 4.92 -5.00
N SER A 120 18.52 5.39 -5.87
CA SER A 120 19.78 6.03 -5.53
C SER A 120 19.54 7.04 -4.42
N GLN A 121 20.08 6.75 -3.25
CA GLN A 121 20.25 7.69 -2.17
C GLN A 121 21.16 8.80 -2.72
N GLN A 122 20.63 10.02 -2.90
CA GLN A 122 21.48 11.18 -3.17
C GLN A 122 22.42 11.33 -1.97
N LEU A 123 23.69 10.99 -2.18
CA LEU A 123 24.78 11.32 -1.27
C LEU A 123 25.05 12.83 -1.36
N PRO A 124 25.42 13.47 -0.23
CA PRO A 124 25.54 14.92 -0.13
C PRO A 124 26.81 15.40 -0.82
N PHE A 125 26.74 16.59 -1.42
CA PHE A 125 27.89 17.46 -1.55
C PHE A 125 27.79 18.51 -0.46
#